data_AF-A0A392U963-F1
#
_entry.id   AF-A0A392U963-F1
#
_cell.length_a   1.000
_cell.length_b   1.000
_cell.length_c   1.000
_cell.angle_alpha   90.00
_cell.angle_beta   90.00
_cell.angle_gamma   90.00
#
_symmetry.space_group_name_H-M   'P 1'
#
loop_
_entity.id
_entity.type
_entity.pdbx_description
1 polymer ?
#
loop_
_entity_poly.entity_id
_entity_poly.type
_entity_poly.pdbx_seq_one_letter_code
_entity_poly.pdbx_strand_id
1 'polypeptide(L)' 'MAESNDYVRPSIPKFDGYYDHWAMLMENLLRSKEIWELVEQGVTVAPPNATAEQQQIAAASRLKDLK' A
#
# COMPACT_ATOMS: atom_id res chain seq x y z
N MET A 1 -24.57 -11.58 -22.53
CA MET A 1 -23.82 -10.32 -22.38
C MET A 1 -22.61 -10.67 -21.54
N ALA A 2 -21.39 -10.40 -22.00
CA ALA A 2 -20.18 -10.88 -21.33
C ALA A 2 -20.01 -10.16 -19.98
N GLU A 3 -20.43 -10.85 -18.93
CA GLU A 3 -20.10 -10.61 -17.54
C GLU A 3 -18.60 -10.83 -17.34
N SER A 4 -17.81 -9.82 -17.71
CA SER A 4 -16.40 -9.72 -17.38
C SER A 4 -16.28 -9.54 -15.89
N ASN A 5 -16.17 -10.68 -15.21
CA ASN A 5 -15.85 -10.84 -13.80
C ASN A 5 -14.40 -10.37 -13.54
N ASP A 6 -14.12 -9.08 -13.76
CA ASP A 6 -12.93 -8.37 -13.26
C ASP A 6 -13.10 -8.03 -11.77
N TYR A 7 -13.91 -8.82 -11.08
CA TYR A 7 -14.10 -8.78 -9.64
C TYR A 7 -12.75 -9.11 -9.00
N VAL A 8 -12.12 -8.05 -8.49
CA VAL A 8 -11.19 -8.06 -7.38
C VAL A 8 -9.77 -8.54 -7.70
N ARG A 9 -9.15 -7.96 -8.73
CA ARG A 9 -7.75 -7.57 -8.51
C ARG A 9 -7.79 -6.18 -7.87
N PRO A 10 -7.27 -6.00 -6.63
CA PRO A 10 -7.10 -4.68 -6.06
C PRO A 10 -6.05 -3.92 -6.88
N SER A 11 -6.47 -3.41 -8.04
CA SER A 11 -5.65 -2.64 -8.95
C SER A 11 -5.42 -1.27 -8.34
N ILE A 12 -4.18 -0.80 -8.38
CA ILE A 12 -3.80 0.49 -7.83
C ILE A 12 -4.62 1.57 -8.55
N PRO A 13 -5.46 2.35 -7.85
CA PRO A 13 -6.30 3.35 -8.48
C PRO A 13 -5.42 4.44 -9.11
N LYS A 14 -5.66 4.70 -10.39
CA LYS A 14 -4.96 5.75 -11.13
C LYS A 14 -5.59 7.09 -10.79
N PHE A 15 -4.75 8.11 -10.59
CA PHE A 15 -5.22 9.48 -10.43
C PHE A 15 -5.82 10.00 -11.73
N ASP A 16 -7.06 10.48 -11.67
CA ASP A 16 -7.86 10.95 -12.82
C ASP A 16 -8.25 12.44 -12.73
N GLY A 17 -7.79 13.14 -11.70
CA GLY A 17 -8.14 14.54 -11.43
C GLY A 17 -9.16 14.73 -10.31
N TYR A 18 -9.86 13.68 -9.87
CA TYR A 18 -10.79 13.73 -8.74
C TYR A 18 -10.11 13.22 -7.47
N TYR A 19 -9.48 14.15 -6.74
CA TYR A 19 -8.70 13.81 -5.54
C TYR A 19 -9.52 13.07 -4.47
N ASP A 20 -10.73 13.53 -4.14
CA ASP A 20 -11.56 12.91 -3.11
C ASP A 20 -11.94 11.46 -3.47
N HIS A 21 -12.29 11.24 -4.74
CA HIS A 21 -12.65 9.90 -5.23
C HIS A 21 -11.42 8.99 -5.26
N TRP A 22 -10.28 9.48 -5.75
CA TRP A 22 -9.02 8.74 -5.76
C TRP A 22 -8.55 8.39 -4.34
N ALA A 23 -8.64 9.34 -3.40
CA ALA A 23 -8.25 9.15 -2.01
C ALA A 23 -9.10 8.08 -1.33
N MET A 24 -10.42 8.06 -1.58
CA MET A 24 -11.32 7.03 -1.07
C MET A 24 -10.94 5.62 -1.59
N LEU A 25 -10.59 5.50 -2.87
CA LEU A 25 -10.14 4.23 -3.46
C LEU A 25 -8.79 3.78 -2.90
N MET A 26 -7.84 4.70 -2.73
CA MET A 26 -6.55 4.42 -2.11
C MET A 26 -6.70 3.99 -0.66
N GLU A 27 -7.54 4.68 0.12
CA GLU A 27 -7.80 4.31 1.51
C GLU A 27 -8.40 2.90 1.62
N ASN A 28 -9.39 2.57 0.78
CA ASN A 28 -9.98 1.24 0.77
C ASN A 28 -8.99 0.14 0.34
N LEU A 29 -8.11 0.44 -0.62
CA LEU A 29 -7.03 -0.44 -1.05
C LEU A 29 -6.03 -0.71 0.08
N LEU A 30 -5.58 0.34 0.76
CA LEU A 30 -4.62 0.26 1.86
C LEU A 30 -5.20 -0.50 3.06
N ARG A 31 -6.47 -0.27 3.40
CA ARG A 31 -7.18 -1.04 4.44
C ARG A 31 -7.39 -2.50 4.05
N SER A 32 -7.71 -2.78 2.79
CA SER A 32 -7.89 -4.16 2.29
C SER A 32 -6.58 -4.97 2.23
N LYS A 33 -5.42 -4.29 2.21
CA LYS A 33 -4.09 -4.91 2.21
C LYS A 33 -3.44 -4.93 3.61
N GLU A 34 -4.14 -4.50 4.65
CA GLU A 34 -3.63 -4.40 6.03
C GLU A 34 -2.35 -3.53 6.16
N ILE A 35 -2.13 -2.64 5.19
CA ILE A 35 -0.96 -1.75 5.11
C ILE A 35 -1.28 -0.34 5.62
N TRP A 36 -2.53 -0.08 6.03
CA TRP A 36 -2.92 1.21 6.60
C TRP A 36 -2.15 1.55 7.88
N GLU A 37 -1.84 0.54 8.70
CA GLU A 37 -1.00 0.73 9.89
C GLU A 37 0.40 1.26 9.55
N LEU A 38 0.96 0.89 8.38
CA LEU A 38 2.25 1.42 7.90
C LEU A 38 2.15 2.88 7.44
N VAL A 39 0.97 3.34 7.03
CA VAL A 39 0.72 4.74 6.67
C VAL A 39 0.58 5.60 7.92
N GLU A 40 -0.11 5.10 8.95
CA GLU A 40 -0.27 5.80 10.23
C GLU A 40 1.01 5.79 11.08
N GLN A 41 1.67 4.63 11.23
CA GLN A 41 2.92 4.51 12.01
C GLN A 41 4.14 5.04 11.24
N GLY A 42 4.03 5.13 9.92
CA GLY A 42 5.12 5.50 9.02
C GLY A 42 6.02 4.30 8.68
N VAL A 43 6.61 4.35 7.49
CA VAL A 43 7.60 3.36 7.07
C VAL A 43 8.92 3.66 7.78
N THR A 44 9.35 2.73 8.63
CA THR A 44 10.68 2.80 9.26
C THR A 44 11.76 2.68 8.19
N VAL A 45 12.47 3.77 7.91
CA VAL A 45 13.62 3.76 6.99
C VAL A 45 14.86 3.45 7.82
N ALA A 46 15.54 2.35 7.50
CA ALA A 46 16.80 2.01 8.14
C ALA A 46 17.85 3.08 7.81
N PRO A 47 18.56 3.64 8.81
CA PRO A 47 19.68 4.55 8.57
C PRO A 47 20.82 3.84 7.81
N PRO A 48 21.73 4.60 7.16
CA PRO A 48 22.80 4.04 6.32
C PRO A 48 23.81 3.11 7.04
N ASN A 49 23.81 3.11 8.39
CA ASN A 49 24.65 2.21 9.20
C ASN A 49 23.79 1.31 10.13
N ALA A 50 22.57 0.99 9.71
CA ALA A 50 21.58 0.25 10.49
C ALA A 50 22.06 -1.16 10.85
N THR A 51 21.86 -1.54 12.11
CA THR A 51 22.05 -2.91 12.60
C THR A 51 21.10 -3.89 11.91
N ALA A 52 21.44 -5.18 11.90
CA ALA A 52 20.63 -6.22 11.25
C ALA A 52 19.15 -6.20 11.69
N GLU A 53 18.89 -5.90 12.97
CA GLU A 53 17.55 -5.74 13.54
C GLU A 53 16.80 -4.54 12.94
N GLN A 54 17.46 -3.39 12.79
CA GLN A 54 16.89 -2.19 12.16
C GLN A 54 16.61 -2.40 10.66
N GLN A 55 17.47 -3.16 9.97
CA GLN A 55 17.23 -3.55 8.57
C GLN A 55 16.04 -4.49 8.44
N GLN A 56 15.84 -5.40 9.40
CA GLN A 56 14.71 -6.32 9.41
C GLN A 56 13.39 -5.60 9.67
N ILE A 57 13.38 -4.63 10.59
CA ILE A 57 12.22 -3.75 10.84
C ILE A 57 11.90 -2.92 9.59
N ALA A 58 12.91 -2.31 8.96
CA ALA A 58 12.70 -1.58 7.71
C ALA A 58 12.22 -2.50 6.58
N ALA A 59 12.73 -3.73 6.48
CA ALA A 59 12.31 -4.70 5.49
C ALA A 59 10.89 -5.27 5.75
N ALA A 60 10.44 -5.27 7.00
CA ALA A 60 9.08 -5.62 7.38
C ALA A 60 8.10 -4.47 7.10
N SER A 61 8.52 -3.21 7.30
CA SER A 61 7.72 -2.02 6.95
C SER A 61 7.68 -1.73 5.44
N ARG A 62 8.52 -2.39 4.63
CA ARG A 62 8.54 -2.20 3.17
C ARG A 62 7.36 -2.91 2.52
N LEU A 63 6.54 -2.14 1.80
CA LEU A 63 5.49 -2.61 0.90
C LEU A 63 6.09 -3.52 -0.19
N LYS A 64 5.93 -4.83 -0.05
CA LYS A 64 6.43 -5.83 -1.02
C LYS A 64 5.40 -6.23 -2.08
N ASP A 65 4.11 -6.05 -1.82
CA ASP A 65 3.03 -6.66 -2.63
C ASP A 65 1.97 -5.67 -3.12
N LEU A 66 2.43 -4.65 -3.85
CA LEU A 66 1.60 -3.86 -4.76
C LEU A 66 1.75 -4.43 -6.17
N LYS A 67 1.19 -5.63 -6.42
CA LYS A 67 1.12 -6.27 -7.74
C LYS A 67 -0.31 -6.34 -8.23
#